data_AF-A0A1I5N3I2-F1
#
_entry.id   AF-A0A1I5N3I2-F1
#
_cell.length_a   1.000
_cell.length_b   1.000
_cell.length_c   1.000
_cell.angle_alpha   90.00
_cell.angle_beta   90.00
_cell.angle_gamma   90.00
#
_symmetry.space_group_name_H-M   'P 1'
#
loop_
_entity.id
_entity.type
_entity.pdbx_description
1 polymer ?
#
loop_
_entity_poly.entity_id
_entity_poly.type
_entity_poly.pdbx_seq_one_letter_code
_entity_poly.pdbx_strand_id
1 'polypeptide(L)'
;MITKLLKIRLFQLFRELKNAGLFAGIISLLIYSGIVIRILKESEMPPDRMQMAGLFALAVLMLHLNRKDKNFLKITGISSFQLFFWEYLLFSLPFTIPFLFTGKWYLFFVLSAWFLMISSIDFTISRNSYTFKIWFKSFIPSQNFEWIAGMRRYQYSIFIIYILAFILGFWHYSAFICVGILTFCFSGFYNECESRNILCLTDLKSNRFIMEKLKKHVFLFLKLLSPLILFYACMYPAEIYIFLLLLITYIANYIVFILNKYKSFVPDTRLSSNQFLVSFLFLGIFLPYLFPVSLVLIFIFYRKAVLTLNFYLS
;
A
#
# COMPACT_ATOMS: atom_id res chain seq x y z
N MET A 1 -3.91 -16.17 30.53
CA MET A 1 -3.21 -16.44 29.24
C MET A 1 -3.33 -15.26 28.27
N ILE A 2 -4.55 -14.73 28.05
CA ILE A 2 -4.82 -13.55 27.21
C ILE A 2 -3.98 -12.32 27.61
N THR A 3 -3.88 -12.01 28.91
CA THR A 3 -3.06 -10.89 29.41
C THR A 3 -1.57 -11.03 29.10
N LYS A 4 -1.02 -12.24 29.16
CA LYS A 4 0.38 -12.51 28.76
C LYS A 4 0.57 -12.31 27.26
N LEU A 5 -0.41 -12.69 26.43
CA LEU A 5 -0.35 -12.51 24.98
C LEU A 5 -0.44 -11.03 24.59
N LEU A 6 -1.34 -10.25 25.23
CA LEU A 6 -1.40 -8.80 25.06
C LEU A 6 -0.09 -8.11 25.45
N LYS A 7 0.57 -8.56 26.53
CA LYS A 7 1.89 -8.06 26.92
C LYS A 7 2.95 -8.34 25.86
N ILE A 8 2.95 -9.54 25.28
CA ILE A 8 3.86 -9.89 24.16
C ILE A 8 3.58 -9.01 22.94
N ARG A 9 2.31 -8.76 22.60
CA ARG A 9 1.92 -7.88 21.49
C ARG A 9 2.39 -6.44 21.70
N LEU A 10 2.25 -5.92 22.90
CA LEU A 10 2.79 -4.60 23.26
C LEU A 10 4.30 -4.55 23.05
N PHE A 11 5.04 -5.54 23.52
CA PHE A 11 6.49 -5.59 23.30
C PHE A 11 6.87 -5.72 21.82
N GLN A 12 6.09 -6.48 21.03
CA GLN A 12 6.27 -6.54 19.58
C GLN A 12 6.05 -5.16 18.96
N LEU A 13 4.98 -4.46 19.32
CA LEU A 13 4.70 -3.11 18.84
C LEU A 13 5.82 -2.13 19.20
N PHE A 14 6.31 -2.15 20.44
CA PHE A 14 7.46 -1.34 20.86
C PHE A 14 8.72 -1.65 20.07
N ARG A 15 8.98 -2.94 19.79
CA ARG A 15 10.12 -3.35 18.97
C ARG A 15 9.98 -2.86 17.53
N GLU A 16 8.79 -2.98 16.94
CA GLU A 16 8.52 -2.46 15.59
C GLU A 16 8.64 -0.92 15.54
N LEU A 17 8.17 -0.18 16.55
CA LEU A 17 8.37 1.27 16.64
C LEU A 17 9.85 1.65 16.76
N LYS A 18 10.62 0.91 17.56
CA LYS A 18 12.07 1.11 17.68
C LYS A 18 12.79 0.83 16.36
N ASN A 19 12.37 -0.20 15.63
CA ASN A 19 12.91 -0.57 14.32
C ASN A 19 12.52 0.43 13.22
N ALA A 20 11.29 0.98 13.27
CA ALA A 20 10.79 1.97 12.33
C ALA A 20 11.55 3.32 12.42
N GLY A 21 12.17 3.58 13.57
CA GLY A 21 12.92 4.79 13.84
C GLY A 21 12.04 5.96 14.29
N LEU A 22 12.62 6.87 15.08
CA LEU A 22 11.93 8.03 15.67
C LEU A 22 11.19 8.88 14.64
N PHE A 23 11.77 9.03 13.46
CA PHE A 23 11.20 9.81 12.37
C PHE A 23 9.89 9.20 11.83
N ALA A 24 9.83 7.88 11.63
CA ALA A 24 8.59 7.21 11.22
C ALA A 24 7.52 7.31 12.30
N GLY A 25 7.92 7.24 13.58
CA GLY A 25 7.04 7.49 14.72
C GLY A 25 6.42 8.88 14.69
N ILE A 26 7.23 9.94 14.57
CA ILE A 26 6.76 11.33 14.49
C ILE A 26 5.81 11.53 13.32
N ILE A 27 6.15 11.01 12.14
CA ILE A 27 5.29 11.18 10.97
C ILE A 27 3.96 10.43 11.14
N SER A 28 3.99 9.20 11.67
CA SER A 28 2.75 8.45 11.95
C SER A 28 1.83 9.21 12.91
N LEU A 29 2.42 9.91 13.89
CA LEU A 29 1.71 10.72 14.88
C LEU A 29 1.13 11.99 14.24
N LEU A 30 1.86 12.64 13.32
CA LEU A 30 1.37 13.77 12.55
C LEU A 30 0.18 13.39 11.65
N ILE A 31 0.29 12.29 10.91
CA ILE A 31 -0.81 11.78 10.06
C ILE A 31 -2.02 11.45 10.92
N TYR A 32 -1.79 10.76 12.05
CA TYR A 32 -2.82 10.43 13.01
C TYR A 32 -3.52 11.70 13.52
N SER A 33 -2.76 12.71 13.95
CA SER A 33 -3.30 13.98 14.42
C SER A 33 -4.10 14.71 13.35
N GLY A 34 -3.65 14.70 12.09
CA GLY A 34 -4.37 15.27 10.95
C GLY A 34 -5.72 14.59 10.69
N ILE A 35 -5.78 13.25 10.77
CA ILE A 35 -7.03 12.49 10.61
C ILE A 35 -8.00 12.82 11.76
N VAL A 36 -7.52 12.84 13.01
CA VAL A 36 -8.36 13.18 14.17
C VAL A 36 -8.88 14.61 14.08
N ILE A 37 -8.01 15.58 13.77
CA ILE A 37 -8.41 16.99 13.59
C ILE A 37 -9.45 17.11 12.48
N ARG A 38 -9.31 16.37 11.37
CA ARG A 38 -10.30 16.36 10.29
C ARG A 38 -11.64 15.80 10.75
N ILE A 39 -11.66 14.66 11.44
CA ILE A 39 -12.90 14.08 12.01
C ILE A 39 -13.60 15.07 12.95
N LEU A 40 -12.82 15.83 13.73
CA LEU A 40 -13.34 16.84 14.67
C LEU A 40 -13.78 18.15 13.97
N LYS A 41 -13.06 18.60 12.94
CA LYS A 41 -13.30 19.90 12.28
C LYS A 41 -14.29 19.88 11.13
N GLU A 42 -14.48 18.74 10.45
CA GLU A 42 -15.28 18.67 9.23
C GLU A 42 -16.77 18.77 9.61
N SER A 43 -17.22 20.00 9.83
CA SER A 43 -18.58 20.40 10.18
C SER A 43 -19.50 20.31 8.96
N GLU A 44 -20.64 19.66 9.16
CA GLU A 44 -21.88 19.76 8.36
C GLU A 44 -22.00 19.03 7.02
N MET A 45 -20.94 18.52 6.36
CA MET A 45 -21.16 17.71 5.15
C MET A 45 -21.52 16.24 5.48
N PRO A 46 -22.76 15.79 5.20
CA PRO A 46 -23.24 14.49 5.67
C PRO A 46 -22.68 13.24 4.96
N PRO A 47 -22.10 13.25 3.73
CA PRO A 47 -21.57 12.03 3.12
C PRO A 47 -20.17 11.63 3.62
N ASP A 48 -19.30 12.58 4.00
CA ASP A 48 -17.86 12.31 4.16
C ASP A 48 -17.53 11.45 5.41
N ARG A 49 -18.23 11.68 6.53
CA ARG A 49 -17.94 10.97 7.79
C ARG A 49 -18.32 9.48 7.76
N MET A 50 -19.40 9.12 7.07
CA MET A 50 -19.81 7.72 6.90
C MET A 50 -18.83 6.98 5.97
N GLN A 51 -18.34 7.67 4.93
CA GLN A 51 -17.34 7.12 4.03
C GLN A 51 -16.01 6.87 4.76
N MET A 52 -15.55 7.78 5.61
CA MET A 52 -14.36 7.57 6.44
C MET A 52 -14.51 6.37 7.38
N ALA A 53 -15.65 6.23 8.05
CA ALA A 53 -15.95 5.07 8.87
C ALA A 53 -15.97 3.77 8.04
N GLY A 54 -16.53 3.80 6.84
CA GLY A 54 -16.52 2.67 5.90
C GLY A 54 -15.12 2.27 5.43
N LEU A 55 -14.27 3.24 5.09
CA LEU A 55 -12.87 3.00 4.74
C LEU A 55 -12.09 2.38 5.91
N PHE A 56 -12.33 2.87 7.13
CA PHE A 56 -11.71 2.31 8.32
C PHE A 56 -12.19 0.87 8.60
N ALA A 57 -13.50 0.62 8.48
CA ALA A 57 -14.11 -0.69 8.60
C ALA A 57 -13.51 -1.70 7.59
N LEU A 58 -13.32 -1.28 6.34
CA LEU A 58 -12.66 -2.07 5.29
C LEU A 58 -11.18 -2.34 5.60
N ALA A 59 -10.45 -1.35 6.13
CA ALA A 59 -9.06 -1.53 6.52
C ALA A 59 -8.92 -2.61 7.62
N VAL A 60 -9.79 -2.59 8.63
CA VAL A 60 -9.82 -3.60 9.70
C VAL A 60 -10.17 -4.98 9.14
N LEU A 61 -11.12 -5.07 8.20
CA LEU A 61 -11.44 -6.33 7.51
C LEU A 61 -10.21 -6.88 6.78
N MET A 62 -9.50 -6.04 6.02
CA MET A 62 -8.30 -6.46 5.28
C MET A 62 -7.17 -6.92 6.21
N LEU A 63 -7.01 -6.28 7.36
CA LEU A 63 -6.07 -6.72 8.40
C LEU A 63 -6.47 -8.08 8.96
N HIS A 64 -7.77 -8.29 9.24
CA HIS A 64 -8.28 -9.53 9.77
C HIS A 64 -8.17 -10.72 8.78
N LEU A 65 -8.41 -10.47 7.50
CA LEU A 65 -8.33 -11.49 6.45
C LEU A 65 -6.89 -11.95 6.14
N ASN A 66 -5.92 -11.05 6.28
CA ASN A 66 -4.49 -11.33 6.05
C ASN A 66 -3.75 -11.81 7.32
N ARG A 67 -4.47 -11.99 8.43
CA ARG A 67 -3.89 -12.35 9.73
C ARG A 67 -3.37 -13.80 9.72
N LYS A 68 -2.08 -13.98 10.04
CA LYS A 68 -1.37 -15.28 9.93
C LYS A 68 -1.38 -16.11 11.20
N ASP A 69 -1.74 -15.51 12.33
CA ASP A 69 -1.69 -16.09 13.67
C ASP A 69 -2.98 -16.83 14.08
N LYS A 70 -4.03 -16.82 13.24
CA LYS A 70 -5.30 -17.51 13.56
C LYS A 70 -5.10 -18.99 13.86
N ASN A 71 -4.26 -19.68 13.07
CA ASN A 71 -3.95 -21.10 13.27
C ASN A 71 -3.18 -21.35 14.57
N PHE A 72 -2.23 -20.46 14.90
CA PHE A 72 -1.50 -20.55 16.16
C PHE A 72 -2.43 -20.41 17.36
N LEU A 73 -3.35 -19.43 17.33
CA LEU A 73 -4.31 -19.21 18.41
C LEU A 73 -5.24 -20.42 18.60
N LYS A 74 -5.70 -21.03 17.49
CA LYS A 74 -6.48 -22.27 17.51
C LYS A 74 -5.74 -23.43 18.18
N ILE A 75 -4.46 -23.64 17.85
CA ILE A 75 -3.64 -24.71 18.45
C ILE A 75 -3.45 -24.47 19.96
N THR A 76 -3.28 -23.22 20.38
CA THR A 76 -3.07 -22.87 21.80
C THR A 76 -4.34 -22.89 22.65
N GLY A 77 -5.53 -23.14 22.07
CA GLY A 77 -6.81 -23.16 22.79
C GLY A 77 -7.27 -21.80 23.32
N ILE A 78 -6.67 -20.69 22.89
CA ILE A 78 -7.10 -19.34 23.25
C ILE A 78 -8.34 -18.99 22.42
N SER A 79 -9.34 -18.37 23.06
CA SER A 79 -10.52 -17.85 22.38
C SER A 79 -10.14 -16.73 21.40
N SER A 80 -9.91 -17.10 20.12
CA SER A 80 -9.51 -16.20 19.04
C SER A 80 -10.45 -15.00 18.92
N PHE A 81 -11.76 -15.22 19.06
CA PHE A 81 -12.80 -14.19 18.99
C PHE A 81 -12.56 -13.04 19.97
N GLN A 82 -12.48 -13.34 21.27
CA GLN A 82 -12.36 -12.30 22.31
C GLN A 82 -11.05 -11.52 22.16
N LEU A 83 -9.97 -12.22 21.81
CA LEU A 83 -8.67 -11.59 21.63
C LEU A 83 -8.68 -10.62 20.44
N PHE A 84 -9.26 -11.03 19.31
CA PHE A 84 -9.40 -10.19 18.13
C PHE A 84 -10.27 -8.96 18.39
N PHE A 85 -11.41 -9.15 19.04
CA PHE A 85 -12.30 -8.04 19.36
C PHE A 85 -11.60 -6.97 20.19
N TRP A 86 -10.94 -7.36 21.29
CA TRP A 86 -10.25 -6.41 22.15
C TRP A 86 -9.07 -5.73 21.46
N GLU A 87 -8.31 -6.45 20.64
CA GLU A 87 -7.23 -5.85 19.86
C GLU A 87 -7.76 -4.82 18.85
N TYR A 88 -8.83 -5.14 18.11
CA TYR A 88 -9.42 -4.22 17.15
C TYR A 88 -10.02 -3.01 17.84
N LEU A 89 -10.74 -3.21 18.95
CA LEU A 89 -11.30 -2.11 19.73
C LEU A 89 -10.20 -1.20 20.27
N LEU A 90 -9.20 -1.74 20.98
CA LEU A 90 -8.09 -0.96 21.54
C LEU A 90 -7.30 -0.21 20.46
N PHE A 91 -6.99 -0.86 19.33
CA PHE A 91 -6.23 -0.24 18.25
C PHE A 91 -7.04 0.84 17.51
N SER A 92 -8.37 0.74 17.53
CA SER A 92 -9.27 1.68 16.87
C SER A 92 -9.81 2.78 17.76
N LEU A 93 -9.71 2.68 19.10
CA LEU A 93 -10.07 3.76 20.04
C LEU A 93 -9.62 5.15 19.60
N PRO A 94 -8.36 5.34 19.14
CA PRO A 94 -7.88 6.64 18.70
C PRO A 94 -8.71 7.25 17.54
N PHE A 95 -9.34 6.41 16.72
CA PHE A 95 -10.20 6.80 15.60
C PHE A 95 -11.69 6.80 15.94
N THR A 96 -12.15 5.92 16.83
CA THR A 96 -13.56 5.78 17.17
C THR A 96 -14.03 6.78 18.22
N ILE A 97 -13.17 7.14 19.19
CA ILE A 97 -13.49 8.09 20.26
C ILE A 97 -13.86 9.48 19.71
N PRO A 98 -13.14 10.06 18.73
CA PRO A 98 -13.53 11.35 18.15
C PRO A 98 -14.99 11.40 17.68
N PHE A 99 -15.55 10.30 17.15
CA PHE A 99 -16.94 10.27 16.71
C PHE A 99 -17.94 10.48 17.84
N LEU A 100 -17.61 10.12 19.09
CA LEU A 100 -18.47 10.36 20.26
C LEU A 100 -18.65 11.86 20.55
N PHE A 101 -17.62 12.65 20.25
CA PHE A 101 -17.62 14.10 20.43
C PHE A 101 -18.16 14.84 19.20
N THR A 102 -18.57 14.11 18.17
CA THR A 102 -19.25 14.66 17.00
C THR A 102 -20.76 14.36 17.07
N GLY A 103 -21.58 15.11 16.34
CA GLY A 103 -23.03 14.85 16.23
C GLY A 103 -23.43 13.48 15.62
N LYS A 104 -22.49 12.58 15.34
CA LYS A 104 -22.71 11.23 14.80
C LYS A 104 -22.16 10.13 15.72
N TRP A 105 -22.46 10.22 17.01
CA TRP A 105 -22.03 9.26 18.05
C TRP A 105 -22.37 7.80 17.72
N TYR A 106 -23.45 7.54 16.96
CA TYR A 106 -23.84 6.19 16.53
C TYR A 106 -22.74 5.46 15.73
N LEU A 107 -21.85 6.19 15.03
CA LEU A 107 -20.75 5.60 14.27
C LEU A 107 -19.77 4.83 15.16
N PHE A 108 -19.57 5.26 16.41
CA PHE A 108 -18.78 4.52 17.39
C PHE A 108 -19.35 3.13 17.64
N PHE A 109 -20.67 3.06 17.85
CA PHE A 109 -21.36 1.79 18.09
C PHE A 109 -21.41 0.90 16.86
N VAL A 110 -21.65 1.49 15.67
CA VAL A 110 -21.62 0.76 14.39
C VAL A 110 -20.25 0.11 14.15
N LEU A 111 -19.16 0.86 14.34
CA LEU A 111 -17.80 0.32 14.18
C LEU A 111 -17.49 -0.75 15.24
N SER A 112 -17.94 -0.56 16.48
CA SER A 112 -17.77 -1.56 17.55
C SER A 112 -18.50 -2.86 17.22
N ALA A 113 -19.74 -2.76 16.72
CA ALA A 113 -20.51 -3.92 16.24
C ALA A 113 -19.84 -4.60 15.04
N TRP A 114 -19.28 -3.82 14.12
CA TRP A 114 -18.50 -4.33 13.00
C TRP A 114 -17.26 -5.12 13.46
N PHE A 115 -16.53 -4.65 14.48
CA PHE A 115 -15.39 -5.40 15.03
C PHE A 115 -15.82 -6.70 15.70
N LEU A 116 -16.98 -6.73 16.37
CA LEU A 116 -17.55 -7.98 16.88
C LEU A 116 -17.83 -8.95 15.72
N MET A 117 -18.51 -8.50 14.66
CA MET A 117 -18.83 -9.35 13.50
C MET A 117 -17.58 -9.91 12.84
N ILE A 118 -16.58 -9.06 12.56
CA ILE A 118 -15.31 -9.49 11.95
C ILE A 118 -14.59 -10.50 12.85
N SER A 119 -14.56 -10.27 14.16
CA SER A 119 -13.81 -11.15 15.08
C SER A 119 -14.33 -12.59 15.09
N SER A 120 -15.58 -12.81 14.70
CA SER A 120 -16.19 -14.13 14.55
C SER A 120 -15.80 -14.84 13.25
N ILE A 121 -15.18 -14.14 12.30
CA ILE A 121 -14.87 -14.69 10.98
C ILE A 121 -13.58 -15.51 11.03
N ASP A 122 -13.73 -16.82 10.99
CA ASP A 122 -12.62 -17.78 11.01
C ASP A 122 -12.00 -18.04 9.62
N PHE A 123 -12.08 -17.05 8.72
CA PHE A 123 -11.55 -17.14 7.37
C PHE A 123 -10.19 -16.46 7.25
N THR A 124 -9.20 -17.17 6.69
CA THR A 124 -7.90 -16.60 6.31
C THR A 124 -7.72 -16.76 4.81
N ILE A 125 -7.23 -15.71 4.15
CA ILE A 125 -6.86 -15.81 2.74
C ILE A 125 -5.62 -16.69 2.62
N SER A 126 -5.83 -17.97 2.27
CA SER A 126 -4.76 -18.89 1.90
C SER A 126 -4.15 -18.44 0.57
N ARG A 127 -2.92 -17.93 0.62
CA ARG A 127 -2.14 -17.56 -0.56
C ARG A 127 -1.35 -18.77 -1.04
N ASN A 128 -2.03 -19.76 -1.62
CA ASN A 128 -1.33 -20.84 -2.29
C ASN A 128 -0.86 -20.35 -3.67
N SER A 129 0.39 -19.90 -3.78
CA SER A 129 0.93 -19.12 -4.89
C SER A 129 1.10 -19.87 -6.22
N TYR A 130 0.94 -21.19 -6.23
CA TYR A 130 1.42 -22.04 -7.33
C TYR A 130 0.37 -22.34 -8.41
N THR A 131 -0.93 -22.16 -8.15
CA THR A 131 -2.00 -22.58 -9.08
C THR A 131 -2.92 -21.46 -9.56
N PHE A 132 -2.71 -20.21 -9.12
CA PHE A 132 -3.61 -19.12 -9.51
C PHE A 132 -3.41 -18.69 -10.97
N LYS A 133 -4.48 -18.87 -11.76
CA LYS A 133 -4.61 -18.32 -13.11
C LYS A 133 -4.65 -16.79 -13.01
N ILE A 134 -3.66 -16.12 -13.59
CA ILE A 134 -3.61 -14.66 -13.64
C ILE A 134 -4.72 -14.18 -14.57
N TRP A 135 -5.69 -13.44 -14.03
CA TRP A 135 -6.82 -12.92 -14.82
C TRP A 135 -6.37 -11.98 -15.95
N PHE A 136 -5.26 -11.26 -15.76
CA PHE A 136 -4.69 -10.31 -16.71
C PHE A 136 -3.53 -10.86 -17.56
N LYS A 137 -3.46 -12.18 -17.80
CA LYS A 137 -2.34 -12.79 -18.53
C LYS A 137 -2.13 -12.20 -19.94
N SER A 138 -3.20 -11.77 -20.61
CA SER A 138 -3.13 -11.15 -21.95
C SER A 138 -2.54 -9.74 -21.94
N PHE A 139 -2.63 -9.02 -20.82
CA PHE A 139 -2.19 -7.63 -20.72
C PHE A 139 -0.71 -7.48 -20.39
N ILE A 140 -0.11 -8.51 -19.80
CA ILE A 140 1.27 -8.50 -19.30
C ILE A 140 2.15 -9.39 -20.19
N PRO A 141 3.15 -8.83 -20.89
CA PRO A 141 4.09 -9.60 -21.68
C PRO A 141 4.81 -10.66 -20.84
N SER A 142 5.02 -11.84 -21.41
CA SER A 142 5.71 -12.98 -20.74
C SER A 142 7.12 -12.63 -20.25
N GLN A 143 7.79 -11.70 -20.93
CA GLN A 143 9.14 -11.22 -20.61
C GLN A 143 9.18 -10.43 -19.29
N ASN A 144 8.06 -9.86 -18.84
CA ASN A 144 7.98 -9.05 -17.63
C ASN A 144 7.60 -9.91 -16.41
N PHE A 145 8.50 -10.82 -16.03
CA PHE A 145 8.26 -11.77 -14.96
C PHE A 145 7.98 -11.11 -13.60
N GLU A 146 8.54 -9.92 -13.33
CA GLU A 146 8.26 -9.15 -12.11
C GLU A 146 6.77 -8.79 -11.97
N TRP A 147 6.16 -8.36 -13.08
CA TRP A 147 4.72 -8.08 -13.12
C TRP A 147 3.89 -9.35 -12.95
N ILE A 148 4.32 -10.46 -13.54
CA ILE A 148 3.64 -11.75 -13.42
C ILE A 148 3.68 -12.23 -11.96
N ALA A 149 4.85 -12.21 -11.33
CA ALA A 149 5.05 -12.60 -9.93
C ALA A 149 4.26 -11.69 -8.98
N GLY A 150 4.32 -10.38 -9.21
CA GLY A 150 3.56 -9.37 -8.47
C GLY A 150 2.04 -9.59 -8.56
N MET A 151 1.51 -9.80 -9.77
CA MET A 151 0.08 -10.05 -9.98
C MET A 151 -0.37 -11.35 -9.31
N ARG A 152 0.41 -12.43 -9.36
CA ARG A 152 0.08 -13.67 -8.62
C ARG A 152 -0.08 -13.42 -7.12
N ARG A 153 0.73 -12.51 -6.57
CA ARG A 153 0.74 -12.17 -5.14
C ARG A 153 -0.33 -11.18 -4.72
N TYR A 154 -0.66 -10.19 -5.57
CA TYR A 154 -1.49 -9.05 -5.20
C TYR A 154 -2.78 -8.88 -6.03
N GLN A 155 -3.09 -9.79 -6.97
CA GLN A 155 -4.23 -9.64 -7.89
C GLN A 155 -5.56 -9.34 -7.21
N TYR A 156 -5.90 -10.01 -6.09
CA TYR A 156 -7.15 -9.78 -5.38
C TYR A 156 -7.18 -8.41 -4.72
N SER A 157 -6.09 -7.99 -4.10
CA SER A 157 -5.97 -6.66 -3.52
C SER A 157 -6.13 -5.59 -4.61
N ILE A 158 -5.45 -5.75 -5.74
CA ILE A 158 -5.55 -4.85 -6.88
C ILE A 158 -7.00 -4.81 -7.39
N PHE A 159 -7.62 -5.97 -7.63
CA PHE A 159 -8.98 -6.06 -8.13
C PHE A 159 -10.02 -5.41 -7.20
N ILE A 160 -9.91 -5.64 -5.89
CA ILE A 160 -10.78 -5.00 -4.90
C ILE A 160 -10.57 -3.49 -4.89
N ILE A 161 -9.33 -3.02 -4.95
CA ILE A 161 -9.04 -1.58 -5.04
C ILE A 161 -9.60 -0.98 -6.34
N TYR A 162 -9.56 -1.69 -7.46
CA TYR A 162 -10.19 -1.27 -8.72
C TYR A 162 -11.71 -1.12 -8.58
N ILE A 163 -12.39 -2.12 -8.04
CA ILE A 163 -13.84 -2.04 -7.80
C ILE A 163 -14.16 -0.88 -6.86
N LEU A 164 -13.42 -0.74 -5.76
CA LEU A 164 -13.57 0.37 -4.83
C LEU A 164 -13.33 1.72 -5.52
N ALA A 165 -12.38 1.81 -6.44
CA ALA A 165 -12.11 3.04 -7.18
C ALA A 165 -13.27 3.45 -8.09
N PHE A 166 -13.96 2.50 -8.72
CA PHE A 166 -15.15 2.80 -9.52
C PHE A 166 -16.36 3.16 -8.65
N ILE A 167 -16.57 2.43 -7.54
CA ILE A 167 -17.69 2.70 -6.62
C ILE A 167 -17.51 4.03 -5.90
N LEU A 168 -16.30 4.29 -5.37
CA LEU A 168 -15.99 5.53 -4.68
C LEU A 168 -15.71 6.67 -5.65
N GLY A 169 -15.47 6.39 -6.92
CA GLY A 169 -15.10 7.37 -7.94
C GLY A 169 -16.18 8.41 -8.26
N PHE A 170 -17.38 8.28 -7.68
CA PHE A 170 -18.38 9.36 -7.58
C PHE A 170 -18.04 10.42 -6.52
N TRP A 171 -17.00 10.19 -5.73
CA TRP A 171 -16.41 11.16 -4.81
C TRP A 171 -15.13 11.72 -5.40
N HIS A 172 -15.04 13.05 -5.39
CA HIS A 172 -14.00 13.80 -6.08
C HIS A 172 -12.57 13.29 -5.75
N TYR A 173 -12.22 13.19 -4.47
CA TYR A 173 -10.83 12.85 -4.10
C TYR A 173 -10.53 11.34 -4.06
N SER A 174 -11.52 10.46 -4.25
CA SER A 174 -11.34 9.03 -4.05
C SER A 174 -10.42 8.40 -5.09
N ALA A 175 -10.50 8.86 -6.35
CA ALA A 175 -9.68 8.35 -7.44
C ALA A 175 -8.19 8.55 -7.14
N PHE A 176 -7.81 9.70 -6.55
CA PHE A 176 -6.44 9.96 -6.14
C PHE A 176 -5.95 8.95 -5.12
N ILE A 177 -6.75 8.70 -4.08
CA ILE A 177 -6.41 7.76 -3.00
C ILE A 177 -6.27 6.35 -3.58
N CYS A 178 -7.21 5.93 -4.43
CA CYS A 178 -7.19 4.61 -5.05
C CYS A 178 -5.98 4.40 -5.96
N VAL A 179 -5.65 5.36 -6.83
CA VAL A 179 -4.45 5.30 -7.70
C VAL A 179 -3.17 5.28 -6.85
N GLY A 180 -3.15 6.04 -5.75
CA GLY A 180 -2.09 6.02 -4.77
C GLY A 180 -1.87 4.63 -4.14
N ILE A 181 -2.93 4.03 -3.62
CA ILE A 181 -2.89 2.67 -3.04
C ILE A 181 -2.48 1.63 -4.10
N LEU A 182 -2.96 1.75 -5.34
CA LEU A 182 -2.53 0.88 -6.44
C LEU A 182 -1.03 1.01 -6.72
N THR A 183 -0.52 2.25 -6.77
CA THR A 183 0.92 2.53 -6.94
C THR A 183 1.75 1.87 -5.85
N PHE A 184 1.26 1.91 -4.60
CA PHE A 184 1.88 1.19 -3.49
C PHE A 184 1.84 -0.33 -3.66
N CYS A 185 0.72 -0.90 -4.10
CA CYS A 185 0.65 -2.33 -4.40
C CYS A 185 1.66 -2.74 -5.48
N PHE A 186 1.82 -1.94 -6.55
CA PHE A 186 2.78 -2.23 -7.62
C PHE A 186 4.24 -2.05 -7.16
N SER A 187 4.53 -1.14 -6.22
CA SER A 187 5.87 -1.05 -5.62
C SER A 187 6.33 -2.40 -5.04
N GLY A 188 5.36 -3.20 -4.54
CA GLY A 188 5.59 -4.52 -4.00
C GLY A 188 6.19 -5.52 -4.98
N PHE A 189 6.12 -5.26 -6.29
CA PHE A 189 6.60 -6.14 -7.36
C PHE A 189 8.13 -6.10 -7.47
N TYR A 190 8.77 -5.05 -6.93
CA TYR A 190 10.21 -4.79 -7.06
C TYR A 190 11.00 -5.12 -5.78
N ASN A 191 10.41 -5.85 -4.84
CA ASN A 191 11.06 -6.20 -3.58
C ASN A 191 12.11 -7.32 -3.70
N GLU A 192 12.09 -8.08 -4.79
CA GLU A 192 12.98 -9.21 -5.02
C GLU A 192 13.94 -8.89 -6.17
N CYS A 193 15.23 -9.06 -5.91
CA CYS A 193 16.28 -8.92 -6.91
C CYS A 193 16.34 -10.17 -7.79
N GLU A 194 16.53 -9.96 -9.09
CA GLU A 194 16.72 -11.05 -10.04
C GLU A 194 18.11 -11.67 -9.91
N SER A 195 18.27 -12.91 -10.35
CA SER A 195 19.58 -13.57 -10.36
C SER A 195 20.53 -12.89 -11.34
N ARG A 196 21.83 -12.99 -11.10
CA ARG A 196 22.84 -12.40 -12.00
C ARG A 196 22.70 -12.93 -13.43
N ASN A 197 22.37 -14.21 -13.58
CA ASN A 197 22.21 -14.83 -14.89
C ASN A 197 21.09 -14.15 -15.72
N ILE A 198 19.96 -13.83 -15.09
CA ILE A 198 18.86 -13.11 -15.76
C ILE A 198 19.30 -11.72 -16.21
N LEU A 199 20.11 -11.04 -15.40
CA LEU A 199 20.66 -9.72 -15.71
C LEU A 199 21.61 -9.80 -16.94
N CYS A 200 22.54 -10.76 -16.94
CA CYS A 200 23.53 -10.93 -18.01
C CYS A 200 22.92 -11.38 -19.33
N LEU A 201 21.80 -12.11 -19.34
CA LEU A 201 21.11 -12.54 -20.57
C LEU A 201 20.64 -11.40 -21.48
N THR A 202 20.61 -10.16 -20.97
CA THR A 202 20.18 -9.01 -21.77
C THR A 202 21.28 -8.43 -22.65
N ASP A 203 22.57 -8.67 -22.36
CA ASP A 203 23.72 -8.09 -23.07
C ASP A 203 23.65 -6.56 -23.27
N LEU A 204 22.90 -5.86 -22.42
CA LEU A 204 22.75 -4.40 -22.48
C LEU A 204 23.71 -3.71 -21.53
N LYS A 205 24.28 -2.58 -21.97
CA LYS A 205 24.96 -1.63 -21.08
C LYS A 205 23.99 -1.14 -19.99
N SER A 206 24.49 -0.97 -18.76
CA SER A 206 23.69 -0.60 -17.57
C SER A 206 22.73 0.58 -17.78
N ASN A 207 23.17 1.65 -18.46
CA ASN A 207 22.33 2.81 -18.78
C ASN A 207 21.11 2.43 -19.63
N ARG A 208 21.35 1.64 -20.68
CA ARG A 208 20.32 1.21 -21.63
C ARG A 208 19.40 0.19 -20.97
N PHE A 209 19.94 -0.72 -20.19
CA PHE A 209 19.17 -1.67 -19.39
C PHE A 209 18.17 -0.96 -18.47
N ILE A 210 18.62 0.00 -17.66
CA ILE A 210 17.73 0.75 -16.75
C ILE A 210 16.66 1.51 -17.53
N MET A 211 17.04 2.18 -18.62
CA MET A 211 16.09 2.95 -19.43
C MET A 211 15.02 2.06 -20.07
N GLU A 212 15.40 0.90 -20.61
CA GLU A 212 14.46 -0.05 -21.19
C GLU A 212 13.53 -0.64 -20.13
N LYS A 213 14.05 -0.98 -18.94
CA LYS A 213 13.23 -1.40 -17.78
C LYS A 213 12.25 -0.30 -17.40
N LEU A 214 12.71 0.93 -17.15
CA LEU A 214 11.83 2.04 -16.77
C LEU A 214 10.72 2.25 -17.80
N LYS A 215 11.04 2.31 -19.09
CA LYS A 215 10.04 2.46 -20.16
C LYS A 215 9.01 1.34 -20.14
N LYS A 216 9.44 0.08 -20.13
CA LYS A 216 8.53 -1.09 -20.14
C LYS A 216 7.62 -1.10 -18.91
N HIS A 217 8.17 -0.85 -17.73
CA HIS A 217 7.42 -0.92 -16.48
C HIS A 217 6.48 0.28 -16.27
N VAL A 218 6.91 1.50 -16.61
CA VAL A 218 6.05 2.69 -16.56
C VAL A 218 4.94 2.59 -17.60
N PHE A 219 5.21 2.08 -18.81
CA PHE A 219 4.19 1.84 -19.82
C PHE A 219 3.12 0.86 -19.33
N LEU A 220 3.53 -0.27 -18.72
CA LEU A 220 2.58 -1.22 -18.14
C LEU A 220 1.76 -0.63 -16.99
N PHE A 221 2.40 0.16 -16.12
CA PHE A 221 1.74 0.88 -15.04
C PHE A 221 0.65 1.83 -15.57
N LEU A 222 0.98 2.65 -16.57
CA LEU A 222 0.02 3.55 -17.22
C LEU A 222 -1.10 2.81 -17.94
N LYS A 223 -0.77 1.74 -18.68
CA LYS A 223 -1.75 0.91 -19.38
C LYS A 223 -2.73 0.26 -18.40
N LEU A 224 -2.27 -0.14 -17.22
CA LEU A 224 -3.16 -0.71 -16.22
C LEU A 224 -4.05 0.38 -15.61
N LEU A 225 -3.48 1.55 -15.28
CA LEU A 225 -4.24 2.67 -14.70
C LEU A 225 -5.21 3.34 -15.68
N SER A 226 -5.02 3.21 -16.99
CA SER A 226 -5.79 3.93 -18.00
C SER A 226 -7.33 3.83 -17.86
N PRO A 227 -7.96 2.70 -17.47
CA PRO A 227 -9.41 2.65 -17.28
C PRO A 227 -9.88 3.57 -16.15
N LEU A 228 -9.11 3.70 -15.07
CA LEU A 228 -9.42 4.60 -13.96
C LEU A 228 -9.21 6.06 -14.37
N ILE A 229 -8.14 6.35 -15.11
CA ILE A 229 -7.85 7.69 -15.64
C ILE A 229 -8.99 8.16 -16.55
N LEU A 230 -9.41 7.31 -17.49
CA LEU A 230 -10.50 7.62 -18.42
C LEU A 230 -11.83 7.80 -17.70
N PHE A 231 -12.15 6.91 -16.76
CA PHE A 231 -13.36 7.03 -15.95
C PHE A 231 -13.41 8.36 -15.19
N TYR A 232 -12.31 8.75 -14.55
CA TYR A 232 -12.25 10.01 -13.82
C TYR A 232 -12.30 11.24 -14.75
N ALA A 233 -11.63 11.19 -15.89
CA ALA A 233 -11.66 12.26 -16.89
C ALA A 233 -13.07 12.51 -17.43
N CYS A 234 -13.89 11.45 -17.58
CA CYS A 234 -15.29 11.58 -17.97
C CYS A 234 -16.17 12.16 -16.85
N MET A 235 -15.92 11.82 -15.59
CA MET A 235 -16.73 12.27 -14.45
C MET A 235 -16.42 13.70 -14.00
N TYR A 236 -15.15 14.10 -14.04
CA TYR A 236 -14.68 15.41 -13.57
C TYR A 236 -13.76 16.09 -14.61
N PRO A 237 -14.31 16.50 -15.77
CA PRO A 237 -13.52 17.08 -16.86
C PRO A 237 -12.85 18.41 -16.47
N ALA A 238 -13.54 19.24 -15.67
CA ALA A 238 -12.94 20.46 -15.12
C ALA A 238 -11.74 20.15 -14.20
N GLU A 239 -11.80 18.99 -13.55
CA GLU A 239 -10.88 18.44 -12.54
C GLU A 239 -9.52 17.97 -13.08
N ILE A 240 -9.44 17.79 -14.39
CA ILE A 240 -8.48 16.87 -15.03
C ILE A 240 -7.02 17.31 -14.84
N TYR A 241 -6.76 18.61 -14.77
CA TYR A 241 -5.42 19.15 -14.59
C TYR A 241 -4.83 18.75 -13.23
N ILE A 242 -5.64 18.75 -12.17
CA ILE A 242 -5.24 18.31 -10.83
C ILE A 242 -4.89 16.83 -10.86
N PHE A 243 -5.73 16.04 -11.52
CA PHE A 243 -5.50 14.60 -11.67
C PHE A 243 -4.23 14.29 -12.46
N LEU A 244 -3.97 15.01 -13.55
CA LEU A 244 -2.74 14.85 -14.33
C LEU A 244 -1.49 15.22 -13.52
N LEU A 245 -1.54 16.29 -12.74
CA LEU A 245 -0.42 16.69 -11.87
C LEU A 245 -0.11 15.61 -10.81
N LEU A 246 -1.16 15.03 -10.20
CA LEU A 246 -1.00 13.93 -9.25
C LEU A 246 -0.52 12.65 -9.93
N LEU A 247 -0.97 12.37 -11.16
CA LEU A 247 -0.50 11.23 -11.94
C LEU A 247 1.01 11.34 -12.20
N ILE A 248 1.53 12.53 -12.53
CA ILE A 248 2.97 12.78 -12.66
C ILE A 248 3.70 12.45 -11.34
N THR A 249 3.12 12.80 -10.20
CA THR A 249 3.67 12.46 -8.88
C THR A 249 3.72 10.96 -8.65
N TYR A 250 2.66 10.22 -9.02
CA TYR A 250 2.63 8.76 -8.91
C TYR A 250 3.62 8.07 -9.83
N ILE A 251 3.77 8.55 -11.07
CA ILE A 251 4.79 8.06 -12.00
C ILE A 251 6.18 8.30 -11.41
N ALA A 252 6.45 9.49 -10.87
CA ALA A 252 7.73 9.80 -10.26
C ALA A 252 8.04 8.87 -9.08
N ASN A 253 7.09 8.68 -8.17
CA ASN A 253 7.23 7.72 -7.05
C ASN A 253 7.48 6.29 -7.55
N TYR A 254 6.74 5.88 -8.58
CA TYR A 254 6.90 4.56 -9.18
C TYR A 254 8.29 4.34 -9.79
N ILE A 255 8.83 5.34 -10.49
CA ILE A 255 10.21 5.33 -11.00
C ILE A 255 11.21 5.20 -9.85
N VAL A 256 11.02 5.92 -8.75
CA VAL A 256 11.91 5.81 -7.59
C VAL A 256 11.91 4.39 -7.03
N PHE A 257 10.77 3.70 -6.97
CA PHE A 257 10.73 2.30 -6.51
C PHE A 257 11.55 1.36 -7.41
N ILE A 258 11.43 1.51 -8.72
CA ILE A 258 12.22 0.73 -9.68
C ILE A 258 13.71 1.04 -9.53
N LEU A 259 14.07 2.32 -9.45
CA LEU A 259 15.48 2.73 -9.31
C LEU A 259 16.07 2.30 -7.97
N ASN A 260 15.28 2.30 -6.89
CA ASN A 260 15.77 1.85 -5.60
C ASN A 260 16.15 0.36 -5.61
N LYS A 261 15.41 -0.47 -6.38
CA LYS A 261 15.76 -1.87 -6.62
C LYS A 261 17.16 -2.00 -7.22
N TYR A 262 17.43 -1.27 -8.30
CA TYR A 262 18.71 -1.38 -9.01
C TYR A 262 19.87 -0.65 -8.32
N LYS A 263 19.59 0.41 -7.57
CA LYS A 263 20.57 1.07 -6.70
C LYS A 263 21.08 0.14 -5.60
N SER A 264 20.20 -0.70 -5.05
CA SER A 264 20.52 -1.57 -3.91
C SER A 264 20.65 -3.04 -4.35
N PHE A 265 20.97 -3.25 -5.63
CA PHE A 265 20.91 -4.57 -6.24
C PHE A 265 21.96 -5.51 -5.65
N VAL A 266 21.49 -6.63 -5.08
CA VAL A 266 22.30 -7.78 -4.71
C VAL A 266 21.59 -9.02 -5.25
N PRO A 267 22.25 -9.86 -6.07
CA PRO A 267 21.63 -11.02 -6.70
C PRO A 267 20.93 -11.93 -5.70
N ASP A 268 19.74 -12.42 -6.06
CA ASP A 268 18.96 -13.42 -5.30
C ASP A 268 18.61 -13.01 -3.86
N THR A 269 18.63 -11.70 -3.57
CA THR A 269 18.24 -11.16 -2.26
C THR A 269 16.90 -10.44 -2.30
N ARG A 270 16.28 -10.35 -1.11
CA ARG A 270 15.10 -9.52 -0.89
C ARG A 270 15.51 -8.21 -0.22
N LEU A 271 15.04 -7.11 -0.77
CA LEU A 271 15.36 -5.76 -0.28
C LEU A 271 14.63 -5.48 1.04
N SER A 272 15.36 -5.53 2.16
CA SER A 272 14.87 -5.21 3.51
C SER A 272 14.93 -3.72 3.84
N SER A 273 15.93 -3.00 3.31
CA SER A 273 16.13 -1.55 3.47
C SER A 273 15.04 -0.68 2.79
N ASN A 274 14.10 -1.33 2.09
CA ASN A 274 13.09 -0.69 1.26
C ASN A 274 11.90 -0.13 2.07
N GLN A 275 11.64 -0.63 3.29
CA GLN A 275 10.39 -0.31 4.00
C GLN A 275 10.27 1.17 4.38
N PHE A 276 11.34 1.79 4.88
CA PHE A 276 11.31 3.22 5.25
C PHE A 276 11.08 4.12 4.03
N LEU A 277 11.83 3.91 2.95
CA LEU A 277 11.70 4.69 1.73
C LEU A 277 10.34 4.48 1.06
N VAL A 278 9.84 3.24 1.06
CA VAL A 278 8.51 2.91 0.55
C VAL A 278 7.41 3.56 1.38
N SER A 279 7.51 3.52 2.71
CA SER A 279 6.58 4.23 3.60
C SER A 279 6.67 5.75 3.40
N PHE A 280 7.86 6.33 3.30
CA PHE A 280 8.02 7.77 3.11
C PHE A 280 7.45 8.26 1.76
N LEU A 281 7.73 7.54 0.67
CA LEU A 281 7.14 7.85 -0.64
C LEU A 281 5.64 7.59 -0.68
N PHE A 282 5.14 6.62 0.08
CA PHE A 282 3.70 6.41 0.27
C PHE A 282 3.03 7.59 0.99
N LEU A 283 3.74 8.32 1.84
CA LEU A 283 3.20 9.56 2.40
C LEU A 283 3.14 10.69 1.38
N GLY A 284 4.09 10.71 0.44
CA GLY A 284 4.04 11.63 -0.69
C GLY A 284 2.85 11.42 -1.63
N ILE A 285 2.16 10.28 -1.53
CA ILE A 285 0.89 10.04 -2.22
C ILE A 285 -0.23 10.90 -1.62
N PHE A 286 -0.26 11.08 -0.30
CA PHE A 286 -1.25 11.91 0.38
C PHE A 286 -0.83 13.38 0.50
N LEU A 287 0.46 13.64 0.34
CA LEU A 287 1.08 14.94 0.56
C LEU A 287 1.79 15.40 -0.72
N PRO A 288 1.07 16.10 -1.63
CA PRO A 288 1.59 16.49 -2.95
C PRO A 288 2.90 17.29 -2.90
N TYR A 289 3.14 17.99 -1.79
CA TYR A 289 4.36 18.76 -1.55
C TYR A 289 5.63 17.91 -1.38
N LEU A 290 5.51 16.58 -1.25
CA LEU A 290 6.66 15.67 -1.29
C LEU A 290 7.10 15.31 -2.73
N PHE A 291 6.37 15.76 -3.76
CA PHE A 291 6.72 15.55 -5.16
C PHE A 291 8.17 15.95 -5.54
N PRO A 292 8.70 17.13 -5.10
CA PRO A 292 10.07 17.52 -5.42
C PRO A 292 11.11 16.52 -4.90
N VAL A 293 10.82 15.85 -3.77
CA VAL A 293 11.72 14.85 -3.20
C VAL A 293 11.87 13.67 -4.16
N SER A 294 10.76 13.21 -4.75
CA SER A 294 10.79 12.11 -5.71
C SER A 294 11.61 12.46 -6.94
N LEU A 295 11.50 13.68 -7.46
CA LEU A 295 12.31 14.14 -8.60
C LEU A 295 13.82 14.14 -8.28
N VAL A 296 14.21 14.65 -7.11
CA VAL A 296 15.60 14.64 -6.65
C VAL A 296 16.10 13.20 -6.47
N LEU A 297 15.28 12.33 -5.89
CA LEU A 297 15.63 10.92 -5.71
C LEU A 297 15.78 10.17 -7.03
N ILE A 298 14.97 10.46 -8.06
CA ILE A 298 15.13 9.88 -9.40
C ILE A 298 16.55 10.16 -9.91
N PHE A 299 17.00 11.41 -9.86
CA PHE A 299 18.32 11.79 -10.36
C PHE A 299 19.45 11.08 -9.59
N ILE A 300 19.39 11.10 -8.25
CA ILE A 300 20.41 10.47 -7.40
C ILE A 300 20.42 8.96 -7.60
N PHE A 301 19.24 8.32 -7.59
CA PHE A 301 19.13 6.86 -7.65
C PHE A 301 19.45 6.33 -9.04
N TYR A 302 19.15 7.09 -10.09
CA TYR A 302 19.54 6.72 -11.45
C TYR A 302 21.06 6.57 -11.55
N ARG A 303 21.82 7.58 -11.12
CA ARG A 303 23.29 7.54 -11.12
C ARG A 303 23.83 6.36 -10.31
N LYS A 304 23.30 6.14 -9.10
CA LYS A 304 23.73 5.02 -8.24
C LYS A 304 23.38 3.65 -8.82
N ALA A 305 22.20 3.51 -9.42
CA ALA A 305 21.77 2.28 -10.07
C ALA A 305 22.68 1.92 -11.25
N VAL A 306 23.05 2.89 -12.08
CA VAL A 306 24.00 2.70 -13.18
C VAL A 306 25.35 2.20 -12.68
N LEU A 307 25.91 2.86 -11.65
CA LEU A 307 27.19 2.47 -11.07
C LEU A 307 27.14 1.04 -10.49
N THR A 308 26.06 0.71 -9.81
CA THR A 308 25.88 -0.62 -9.20
C THR A 308 25.75 -1.69 -10.27
N LEU A 309 24.97 -1.45 -11.32
CA LEU A 309 24.81 -2.41 -12.41
C LEU A 309 26.07 -2.57 -13.27
N ASN A 310 26.87 -1.50 -13.44
CA ASN A 310 28.16 -1.59 -14.14
C ASN A 310 29.06 -2.63 -13.49
N PHE A 311 29.07 -2.76 -12.17
CA PHE A 311 29.87 -3.77 -11.46
C PHE A 311 29.46 -5.22 -11.81
N TYR A 312 28.19 -5.46 -12.19
CA TYR A 312 27.69 -6.80 -12.49
C TYR A 312 27.63 -7.13 -14.00
N LEU A 313 27.52 -6.10 -14.84
CA LEU A 313 27.37 -6.19 -16.30
C LEU A 313 28.66 -5.89 -17.10
N SER A 314 29.74 -5.44 -16.45
CA SER A 314 31.08 -5.33 -17.03
C SER A 314 31.80 -6.67 -17.07
#